data_AF-A0A8X6MS83-F1
#
_entry.id   AF-A0A8X6MS83-F1
#
_cell.length_a   1.000
_cell.length_b   1.000
_cell.length_c   1.000
_cell.angle_alpha   90.00
_cell.angle_beta   90.00
_cell.angle_gamma   90.00
#
_symmetry.space_group_name_H-M   'P 1'
#
loop_
_entity.id
_entity.type
_entity.pdbx_description
1 polymer ?
#
loop_
_entity_poly.entity_id
_entity_poly.type
_entity_poly.pdbx_seq_one_letter_code
_entity_poly.pdbx_strand_id
1 'polypeptide(L)'
;MIWSQVKGHIARENKTFKLNDIKDIAIPGIEKISVQNWNHCINHVTEKEKEMWEIDGLVDEMWENHNLIISMNSDSSDSELLSIDEL
;
A
#
# COMPACT_ATOMS: atom_id res chain seq x y z
N MET A 1 -3.36 11.49 0.40
CA MET A 1 -3.54 11.44 1.88
C MET A 1 -3.44 12.82 2.52
N ILE A 2 -4.27 13.06 3.52
CA ILE A 2 -4.39 14.29 4.31
C ILE A 2 -3.06 14.68 4.99
N TRP A 3 -2.44 13.75 5.70
CA TRP A 3 -1.21 14.02 6.47
C TRP A 3 -0.01 14.46 5.62
N SER A 4 0.08 13.97 4.38
CA SER A 4 1.13 14.40 3.45
C SER A 4 0.96 15.88 3.06
N GLN A 5 -0.28 16.35 2.87
CA GLN A 5 -0.57 17.75 2.57
C GLN A 5 -0.23 18.67 3.76
N VAL A 6 -0.61 18.27 4.98
CA VAL A 6 -0.29 19.02 6.21
C VAL A 6 1.22 19.14 6.40
N LYS A 7 1.95 18.02 6.26
CA LYS A 7 3.42 18.04 6.33
C LYS A 7 4.05 18.93 5.26
N GLY A 8 3.54 18.89 4.03
CA GLY A 8 4.02 19.74 2.94
C GLY A 8 3.76 21.24 3.20
N HIS A 9 2.64 21.58 3.84
CA HIS A 9 2.35 22.95 4.25
C HIS A 9 3.29 23.41 5.37
N ILE A 10 3.46 22.61 6.42
CA ILE A 10 4.40 22.90 7.52
C ILE A 10 5.82 23.07 6.97
N ALA A 11 6.27 22.19 6.09
CA ALA A 11 7.62 22.27 5.51
C ALA A 11 7.87 23.54 4.68
N ARG A 12 6.83 24.08 4.03
CA ARG A 12 6.95 25.33 3.25
C ARG A 12 6.91 26.59 4.11
N GLU A 13 6.13 26.57 5.19
CA GLU A 13 5.91 27.77 6.01
C GLU A 13 6.84 27.85 7.23
N ASN A 14 7.42 26.73 7.65
CA ASN A 14 8.36 26.71 8.77
C ASN A 14 9.71 27.31 8.37
N LYS A 15 9.95 28.56 8.78
CA LYS A 15 11.22 29.28 8.58
C LYS A 15 12.13 29.28 9.82
N THR A 16 11.57 28.95 10.98
CA THR A 16 12.25 29.09 12.27
C THR A 16 12.70 27.77 12.88
N PHE A 17 12.21 26.63 12.37
CA PHE A 17 12.50 25.27 12.85
C PHE A 17 12.21 25.04 14.35
N LYS A 18 11.40 25.91 14.96
CA LYS A 18 11.01 25.82 16.37
C LYS A 18 9.70 25.05 16.51
N LEU A 19 9.61 24.23 17.55
CA LEU A 19 8.45 23.36 17.78
C LEU A 19 7.16 24.15 18.07
N ASN A 20 7.27 25.31 18.73
CA ASN A 20 6.13 26.18 19.02
C ASN A 20 5.53 26.71 17.71
N ASP A 21 6.37 27.22 16.83
CA ASP A 21 5.96 27.75 15.52
C ASP A 21 5.33 26.67 14.62
N ILE A 22 5.79 25.42 14.73
CA ILE A 22 5.17 24.28 14.02
C ILE A 22 3.73 24.05 14.47
N LYS A 23 3.42 24.18 15.77
CA LYS A 23 2.04 24.04 16.26
C LYS A 23 1.14 25.13 15.68
N ASP A 24 1.64 26.36 15.67
CA ASP A 24 0.89 27.52 15.17
C ASP A 24 0.64 27.44 13.65
N ILE A 25 1.50 26.74 12.89
CA ILE A 25 1.32 26.48 11.45
C ILE A 25 0.46 25.23 11.19
N ALA A 26 0.59 24.20 12.03
CA ALA A 26 -0.09 22.92 11.82
C ALA A 26 -1.60 23.00 12.02
N ILE A 27 -2.06 23.76 13.03
CA ILE A 27 -3.49 23.90 13.34
C ILE A 27 -4.26 24.51 12.15
N PRO A 28 -3.85 25.67 11.58
CA PRO A 28 -4.47 26.21 10.37
C PRO A 28 -4.38 25.27 9.18
N GLY A 29 -3.27 24.53 9.05
CA GLY A 29 -3.07 23.54 7.99
C GLY A 29 -4.09 22.41 8.02
N ILE A 30 -4.56 22.02 9.21
CA ILE A 30 -5.61 21.02 9.41
C ILE A 30 -6.99 21.63 9.19
N GLU A 31 -7.24 22.87 9.64
CA GLU A 31 -8.52 23.56 9.43
C GLU A 31 -8.80 23.85 7.95
N LYS A 32 -7.76 24.07 7.15
CA LYS A 32 -7.88 24.33 5.71
C LYS A 32 -8.33 23.12 4.90
N ILE A 33 -8.44 21.96 5.53
CA ILE A 33 -8.79 20.70 4.88
C ILE A 33 -10.30 20.64 4.71
N SER A 34 -10.74 20.68 3.46
CA SER A 34 -12.17 20.65 3.14
C SER A 34 -12.76 19.24 3.24
N VAL A 35 -14.09 19.17 3.31
CA VAL A 35 -14.85 17.92 3.23
C VAL A 35 -14.54 17.17 1.93
N GLN A 36 -14.26 17.87 0.82
CA GLN A 36 -13.86 17.20 -0.43
C GLN A 36 -12.54 16.44 -0.31
N ASN A 37 -11.56 16.96 0.44
CA ASN A 37 -10.29 16.26 0.66
C ASN A 37 -10.49 14.97 1.46
N TRP A 38 -11.41 14.97 2.41
CA TRP A 38 -11.80 13.78 3.16
C TRP A 38 -12.51 12.76 2.27
N ASN A 39 -13.49 13.20 1.49
CA ASN A 39 -14.20 12.33 0.53
C ASN A 39 -13.23 11.71 -0.49
N HIS A 40 -12.27 12.47 -1.00
CA HIS A 40 -11.25 11.95 -1.91
C HIS A 40 -10.39 10.87 -1.25
N CYS A 41 -10.04 11.02 0.02
CA CYS A 41 -9.29 9.99 0.75
C CYS A 41 -10.12 8.73 0.98
N ILE A 42 -11.41 8.87 1.29
CA ILE A 42 -12.32 7.72 1.43
C ILE A 42 -12.41 6.97 0.11
N ASN A 43 -12.72 7.67 -0.99
CA ASN A 43 -12.83 7.07 -2.31
C ASN A 43 -11.55 6.34 -2.72
N HIS A 44 -10.39 6.98 -2.50
CA HIS A 44 -9.10 6.37 -2.81
C HIS A 44 -8.86 5.07 -2.03
N VAL A 45 -9.20 5.03 -0.74
CA VAL A 45 -9.06 3.81 0.07
C VAL A 45 -10.03 2.73 -0.41
N THR A 46 -11.27 3.08 -0.71
CA THR A 46 -12.27 2.12 -1.23
C THR A 46 -11.86 1.54 -2.59
N GLU A 47 -11.28 2.35 -3.48
CA GLU A 47 -10.72 1.87 -4.75
C GLU A 47 -9.57 0.90 -4.52
N LYS A 48 -8.64 1.22 -3.61
CA LYS A 48 -7.53 0.34 -3.29
C LYS A 48 -7.96 -0.95 -2.60
N GLU A 49 -8.96 -0.88 -1.73
CA GLU A 49 -9.54 -2.07 -1.12
C GLU A 49 -10.15 -2.99 -2.18
N LYS A 50 -10.89 -2.43 -3.14
CA LYS A 50 -11.45 -3.20 -4.26
C LYS A 50 -10.35 -3.86 -5.10
N GLU A 51 -9.29 -3.13 -5.46
CA GLU A 51 -8.14 -3.69 -6.18
C GLU A 51 -7.50 -4.86 -5.40
N MET A 52 -7.35 -4.72 -4.07
CA MET A 52 -6.80 -5.77 -3.22
C MET A 52 -7.71 -7.00 -3.18
N TRP A 53 -9.02 -6.80 -3.05
CA TRP A 53 -10.00 -7.89 -3.08
C TRP A 53 -10.01 -8.64 -4.42
N GLU A 54 -9.86 -7.93 -5.53
CA GLU A 54 -9.75 -8.56 -6.86
C GLU A 54 -8.48 -9.40 -6.96
N ILE A 55 -7.35 -8.91 -6.45
CA ILE A 55 -6.09 -9.67 -6.42
C ILE A 55 -6.22 -10.91 -5.53
N ASP A 56 -6.76 -10.78 -4.32
CA ASP A 56 -6.98 -11.92 -3.42
C ASP A 56 -7.88 -12.98 -4.08
N GLY A 57 -8.98 -12.57 -4.72
CA GLY A 57 -9.85 -13.50 -5.45
C GLY A 57 -9.16 -14.23 -6.61
N LEU A 58 -8.27 -13.54 -7.33
CA LEU A 58 -7.46 -14.17 -8.39
C LEU A 58 -6.42 -15.14 -7.84
N VAL A 59 -5.83 -14.84 -6.68
CA VAL A 59 -4.89 -15.74 -5.99
C VAL A 59 -5.61 -17.00 -5.51
N ASP A 60 -6.81 -16.84 -4.94
CA ASP A 60 -7.64 -17.96 -4.50
C ASP A 60 -8.06 -18.84 -5.69
N GLU A 61 -8.53 -18.25 -6.79
CA GLU A 61 -8.87 -19.00 -8.01
C GLU A 61 -7.65 -19.73 -8.59
N MET A 62 -6.48 -19.11 -8.60
CA MET A 62 -5.23 -19.75 -9.03
C MET A 62 -4.90 -20.94 -8.13
N TRP A 63 -5.06 -20.80 -6.81
CA TRP A 63 -4.76 -21.85 -5.83
C TRP A 63 -5.76 -23.01 -5.88
N GLU A 64 -7.05 -22.73 -6.07
CA GLU A 64 -8.08 -23.76 -6.23
C GLU A 64 -7.92 -24.54 -7.54
N ASN A 65 -7.52 -23.86 -8.62
CA ASN A 65 -7.31 -24.49 -9.93
C ASN A 65 -5.97 -25.24 -10.03
N HIS A 66 -4.95 -24.81 -9.29
CA HIS A 66 -3.70 -25.55 -9.13
C HIS A 66 -3.73 -26.38 -7.85
N ASN A 67 -4.15 -27.63 -7.95
CA ASN A 67 -4.05 -28.61 -6.87
C ASN A 67 -2.57 -28.89 -6.53
N LEU A 68 -1.96 -28.00 -5.73
CA LEU A 68 -0.58 -28.08 -5.29
C LEU A 68 -0.46 -29.22 -4.26
N ILE A 69 -0.11 -30.41 -4.74
CA ILE A 69 0.24 -31.54 -3.87
C ILE A 69 1.62 -31.25 -3.29
N ILE A 70 1.65 -30.66 -2.09
CA ILE A 70 2.87 -30.57 -1.29
C ILE A 70 3.14 -31.95 -0.73
N SER A 71 3.99 -32.73 -1.42
CA SER A 71 4.50 -33.97 -0.86
C SER A 71 5.47 -33.64 0.26
N MET A 72 4.99 -33.68 1.51
CA MET A 72 5.85 -33.65 2.69
C MET A 72 6.59 -34.97 2.81
N ASN A 73 7.48 -35.27 1.86
CA ASN A 73 8.49 -36.27 2.10
C ASN A 73 9.67 -35.55 2.75
N SER A 74 9.80 -35.73 4.06
CA SER A 74 11.04 -35.39 4.75
C SER A 74 12.15 -36.27 4.19
N ASP A 75 12.80 -35.82 3.13
CA ASP A 75 14.21 -36.04 2.87
C ASP A 75 14.65 -35.16 1.70
N SER A 76 15.52 -34.22 2.03
CA SER A 76 16.18 -33.29 1.12
C SER A 76 16.92 -34.05 0.03
N SER A 77 16.51 -33.90 -1.23
CA SER A 77 17.40 -34.16 -2.35
C SER A 77 17.13 -33.16 -3.47
N ASP A 78 18.05 -32.20 -3.59
CA ASP A 78 18.16 -31.28 -4.71
C ASP A 78 18.24 -32.08 -6.03
N SER A 79 17.50 -31.67 -7.05
CA SER A 79 17.65 -32.24 -8.39
C SER A 79 17.41 -31.16 -9.45
N GLU A 80 18.53 -30.51 -9.78
CA GLU A 80 19.01 -30.01 -11.09
C GLU A 80 17.95 -29.75 -12.19
N LEU A 81 17.92 -28.49 -12.63
CA LEU A 81 17.17 -27.96 -13.79
C LEU A 81 17.42 -28.78 -15.07
N LEU A 82 16.34 -29.24 -15.72
CA LEU A 82 16.41 -29.78 -17.08
C LEU A 82 16.08 -28.70 -18.11
N SER A 83 17.11 -28.35 -18.88
CA SER A 83 17.09 -27.47 -20.05
C SER A 83 16.08 -27.94 -21.09
N ILE A 84 15.17 -27.04 -21.48
CA ILE A 84 14.32 -27.20 -22.66
C ILE A 84 15.12 -26.71 -23.86
N ASP A 85 15.63 -27.62 -24.68
CA ASP A 85 15.98 -27.34 -26.07
C ASP A 85 15.96 -28.65 -26.88
N GLU A 86 14.81 -28.95 -27.48
CA GLU A 86 14.73 -29.65 -28.76
C GLU A 86 13.34 -29.41 -29.39
N LEU A 87 13.28 -28.43 -30.30
CA LEU A 87 12.26 -28.25 -31.33
C LEU A 87 12.96 -27.90 -32.65
#